data_AF-A0A087V1P1-F1
#
_entry.id   AF-A0A087V1P1-F1
#
_cell.length_a   1.000
_cell.length_b   1.000
_cell.length_c   1.000
_cell.angle_alpha   90.00
_cell.angle_beta   90.00
_cell.angle_gamma   90.00
#
_symmetry.space_group_name_H-M   'P 1'
#
loop_
_entity.id
_entity.type
_entity.pdbx_description
1 polymer ?
#
loop_
_entity_poly.entity_id
_entity_poly.type
_entity_poly.pdbx_seq_one_letter_code
_entity_poly.pdbx_strand_id
1 'polypeptide(L)'
;MQNVSQDKRGKVPISTLSGKMYSLLKYLLAPDNPSNKDYDVLKTPLRNHLNPMPLIIPIRHVFLNRKQHEGGTIGVYIAELRSFAITICLQSEHIKYDVTGCVC
;
A
#
# COMPACT_ATOMS: atom_id res chain seq x y z
N MET A 1 18.71 -2.75 -19.04
CA MET A 1 17.71 -3.76 -18.62
C MET A 1 18.30 -5.12 -18.90
N GLN A 2 18.43 -6.00 -17.91
CA GLN A 2 18.98 -7.35 -18.13
C GLN A 2 17.95 -8.21 -18.89
N ASN A 3 18.37 -8.81 -20.01
CA ASN A 3 17.56 -9.73 -20.80
C ASN A 3 17.54 -11.10 -20.10
N VAL A 4 16.52 -11.36 -19.28
CA VAL A 4 16.33 -12.62 -18.56
C VAL A 4 15.25 -13.44 -19.26
N SER A 5 15.59 -14.68 -19.66
CA SER A 5 14.67 -15.64 -20.26
C SER A 5 13.43 -15.87 -19.37
N GLN A 6 12.24 -16.01 -19.97
CA GLN A 6 10.94 -16.13 -19.25
C GLN A 6 10.97 -17.15 -18.09
N ASP A 7 11.57 -18.32 -18.28
CA ASP A 7 11.71 -19.37 -17.24
C ASP A 7 12.52 -18.95 -15.99
N LYS A 8 13.40 -17.96 -16.13
CA LYS A 8 14.27 -17.48 -15.04
C LYS A 8 13.75 -16.22 -14.36
N ARG A 9 12.68 -15.59 -14.88
CA ARG A 9 12.17 -14.30 -14.40
C ARG A 9 11.63 -14.38 -12.96
N GLY A 10 11.06 -15.51 -12.55
CA GLY A 10 10.62 -15.74 -11.15
C GLY A 10 11.73 -16.17 -10.19
N LYS A 11 12.80 -16.82 -10.68
CA LYS A 11 13.88 -17.39 -9.84
C LYS A 11 14.88 -16.33 -9.36
N VAL A 12 15.24 -15.39 -10.23
CA VAL A 12 16.15 -14.27 -9.92
C VAL A 12 15.70 -13.38 -8.74
N PRO A 13 14.43 -12.93 -8.66
CA PRO A 13 13.98 -12.13 -7.53
C PRO A 13 14.02 -12.94 -6.23
N ILE A 14 13.62 -14.21 -6.25
CA ILE A 14 13.64 -15.10 -5.07
C ILE A 14 15.06 -15.23 -4.50
N SER A 15 16.09 -15.41 -5.34
CA SER A 15 17.48 -15.51 -4.87
C SER A 15 18.03 -14.21 -4.28
N THR A 16 17.39 -13.08 -4.58
CA THR A 16 17.80 -11.76 -4.07
C THR A 16 17.08 -11.42 -2.75
N LEU A 17 16.00 -12.13 -2.41
CA LEU A 17 15.25 -11.88 -1.18
C LEU A 17 16.04 -12.30 0.06
N SER A 18 15.91 -11.52 1.14
CA SER A 18 16.36 -11.96 2.46
C SER A 18 15.52 -13.14 2.94
N GLY A 19 16.08 -13.99 3.81
CA GLY A 19 15.36 -15.16 4.35
C GLY A 19 14.02 -14.80 5.02
N LYS A 20 13.92 -13.63 5.64
CA LYS A 20 12.66 -13.10 6.21
C LYS A 20 11.63 -12.81 5.12
N MET A 21 12.04 -12.15 4.04
CA MET A 21 11.14 -11.78 2.94
C MET A 21 10.69 -13.00 2.14
N TYR A 22 11.57 -13.99 1.95
CA TYR A 22 11.19 -15.27 1.36
C TYR A 22 10.19 -16.04 2.24
N SER A 23 10.39 -16.05 3.56
CA SER A 23 9.46 -16.70 4.49
C SER A 23 8.07 -16.05 4.46
N LEU A 24 8.02 -14.71 4.40
CA LEU A 24 6.77 -13.96 4.23
C LEU A 24 6.11 -14.29 2.88
N LEU A 25 6.87 -14.30 1.79
CA LEU A 25 6.36 -14.66 0.47
C LEU A 25 5.78 -16.07 0.45
N LYS A 26 6.45 -17.04 1.08
CA LYS A 26 5.98 -18.42 1.22
C LYS A 26 4.69 -18.49 2.04
N TYR A 27 4.58 -17.70 3.12
CA TYR A 27 3.37 -17.61 3.92
C TYR A 27 2.19 -17.02 3.12
N LEU A 28 2.42 -15.95 2.37
CA LEU A 28 1.40 -15.28 1.56
C LEU A 28 0.91 -16.12 0.37
N LEU A 29 1.71 -17.07 -0.12
CA LEU A 29 1.39 -17.90 -1.28
C LEU A 29 0.94 -19.32 -0.91
N ALA A 30 0.89 -19.68 0.38
CA ALA A 30 0.49 -21.02 0.81
C ALA A 30 -0.91 -21.37 0.26
N PRO A 31 -1.11 -22.60 -0.27
CA PRO A 31 -0.22 -23.77 -0.25
C PRO A 31 0.81 -23.86 -1.40
N ASP A 32 0.83 -22.89 -2.32
CA ASP A 32 1.66 -22.93 -3.52
C ASP A 32 3.14 -22.62 -3.26
N ASN A 33 4.04 -23.22 -4.06
CA ASN A 33 5.47 -22.93 -4.00
C ASN A 33 5.80 -21.65 -4.80
N PRO A 34 6.41 -20.61 -4.18
CA PRO A 34 6.83 -19.39 -4.88
C PRO A 34 7.77 -19.65 -6.07
N SER A 35 8.55 -20.73 -6.02
CA SER A 35 9.52 -21.07 -7.08
C SER A 35 8.86 -21.42 -8.42
N ASN A 36 7.57 -21.74 -8.41
CA ASN A 36 6.79 -22.15 -9.58
C ASN A 36 5.93 -21.00 -10.16
N LYS A 37 6.03 -19.78 -9.60
CA LYS A 37 5.20 -18.64 -9.99
C LYS A 37 6.00 -17.61 -10.80
N ASP A 38 5.31 -16.90 -11.68
CA ASP A 38 5.90 -15.78 -12.41
C ASP A 38 6.12 -14.57 -11.49
N TYR A 39 7.04 -13.70 -11.89
CA TYR A 39 7.37 -12.48 -11.17
C TYR A 39 6.15 -11.62 -10.80
N ASP A 40 5.19 -11.45 -11.71
CA ASP A 40 4.02 -10.59 -11.44
C ASP A 40 3.13 -11.17 -10.33
N VAL A 41 3.06 -12.49 -10.24
CA VAL A 41 2.34 -13.22 -9.19
C VAL A 41 3.10 -13.15 -7.85
N LEU A 42 4.43 -13.11 -7.87
CA LEU A 42 5.25 -12.95 -6.67
C LEU A 42 5.22 -11.52 -6.13
N LYS A 43 5.22 -10.53 -7.02
CA LYS A 43 5.30 -9.11 -6.70
C LYS A 43 4.02 -8.60 -6.04
N THR A 44 2.86 -9.04 -6.51
CA THR A 44 1.56 -8.49 -6.09
C THR A 44 1.28 -8.70 -4.59
N PRO A 45 1.41 -9.92 -4.02
CA PRO A 45 1.18 -10.15 -2.59
C PRO A 45 2.15 -9.38 -1.70
N LEU A 46 3.43 -9.32 -2.08
CA LEU A 46 4.44 -8.54 -1.35
C LEU A 46 4.10 -7.06 -1.36
N ARG A 47 3.70 -6.50 -2.50
CA ARG A 47 3.30 -5.09 -2.61
C ARG A 47 2.11 -4.79 -1.71
N ASN A 48 1.09 -5.64 -1.73
CA ASN A 48 -0.12 -5.44 -0.92
C ASN A 48 0.17 -5.56 0.58
N HIS A 49 1.06 -6.47 0.97
CA HIS A 49 1.41 -6.67 2.38
C HIS A 49 2.32 -5.57 2.93
N LEU A 50 3.31 -5.13 2.16
CA LEU A 50 4.27 -4.10 2.58
C LEU A 50 3.70 -2.68 2.46
N ASN A 51 2.71 -2.48 1.61
CA ASN A 51 1.99 -1.22 1.45
C ASN A 51 0.49 -1.46 1.61
N PRO A 52 0.04 -1.78 2.85
CA PRO A 52 -1.37 -1.99 3.10
C PRO A 52 -2.14 -0.72 2.82
N MET A 53 -3.38 -0.88 2.33
CA MET A 53 -4.27 0.26 2.14
C MET A 53 -4.52 0.93 3.49
N PRO A 54 -4.36 2.26 3.58
CA PRO A 54 -4.46 2.94 4.84
C PRO A 54 -5.94 3.01 5.27
N LEU A 55 -6.20 2.79 6.56
CA LEU A 55 -7.56 2.70 7.09
C LEU A 55 -8.25 4.07 7.14
N ILE A 56 -9.49 4.16 6.65
CA ILE A 56 -10.20 5.44 6.53
C ILE A 56 -10.51 6.11 7.87
N ILE A 57 -10.97 5.32 8.84
CA ILE A 57 -11.40 5.83 10.14
C ILE A 57 -10.27 6.56 10.88
N PRO A 58 -9.07 5.97 11.08
CA PRO A 58 -8.00 6.67 11.76
C PRO A 58 -7.48 7.88 10.97
N ILE A 59 -7.42 7.82 9.63
CA ILE A 59 -6.99 8.97 8.82
C ILE A 59 -7.98 10.12 8.95
N ARG A 60 -9.29 9.84 8.87
CA ARG A 60 -10.34 10.84 9.06
C ARG A 60 -10.29 11.45 10.45
N HIS A 61 -10.06 10.63 11.48
CA HIS A 61 -9.87 11.12 12.84
C HIS A 61 -8.66 12.06 12.95
N VAL A 62 -7.53 11.70 12.36
CA VAL A 62 -6.33 12.55 12.34
C VAL A 62 -6.59 13.85 11.58
N PHE A 63 -7.28 13.79 10.43
CA PHE A 63 -7.66 14.97 9.65
C PHE A 63 -8.53 15.94 10.45
N LEU A 64 -9.61 15.45 11.06
CA LEU A 64 -10.55 16.28 11.82
C LEU A 64 -9.92 16.90 13.07
N ASN A 65 -8.95 16.22 13.67
CA ASN A 65 -8.25 16.70 14.86
C ASN A 65 -6.94 17.43 14.55
N ARG A 66 -6.57 17.60 13.27
CA ARG A 66 -5.32 18.27 12.92
C ARG A 66 -5.41 19.74 13.29
N LYS A 67 -4.44 20.23 14.07
CA LYS A 67 -4.24 21.64 14.40
C LYS A 67 -2.91 22.11 13.82
N GLN A 68 -2.83 23.39 13.46
CA GLN A 68 -1.56 24.00 13.06
C GLN A 68 -0.58 23.92 14.24
N HIS A 69 0.65 23.49 13.96
CA HIS A 69 1.70 23.42 14.98
C HIS A 69 2.17 24.83 15.36
N GLU A 70 2.54 25.02 16.63
CA GLU A 70 3.12 26.27 17.11
C GLU A 70 4.43 26.56 16.35
N GLY A 71 4.55 27.76 15.79
CA GLY A 71 5.70 28.13 14.96
C GLY A 71 5.70 27.54 13.53
N GLY A 72 4.72 26.71 13.17
CA GLY A 72 4.55 26.20 11.81
C GLY A 72 3.87 27.23 10.90
N THR A 73 4.19 27.22 9.60
CA THR A 73 3.51 28.09 8.63
C THR A 73 2.13 27.53 8.26
N ILE A 74 1.21 28.43 7.91
CA ILE A 74 -0.12 28.07 7.41
C ILE A 74 -0.01 27.21 6.14
N GLY A 75 1.00 27.47 5.30
CA GLY A 75 1.24 26.70 4.08
C GLY A 75 1.51 25.22 4.35
N VAL A 76 2.33 24.91 5.37
CA VAL A 76 2.60 23.52 5.78
C VAL A 76 1.34 22.85 6.30
N TYR A 77 0.57 23.54 7.14
CA TYR A 77 -0.69 23.02 7.66
C TYR A 77 -1.70 22.69 6.54
N ILE A 78 -1.87 23.59 5.56
CA ILE A 78 -2.76 23.35 4.42
C ILE A 78 -2.25 22.20 3.55
N ALA A 79 -0.94 22.08 3.33
CA ALA A 79 -0.37 20.98 2.55
C ALA A 79 -0.66 19.62 3.18
N GLU A 80 -0.52 19.51 4.51
CA GLU A 80 -0.86 18.30 5.26
C GLU A 80 -2.36 17.97 5.20
N LEU A 81 -3.24 18.96 5.41
CA LEU A 81 -4.68 18.78 5.29
C LEU A 81 -5.08 18.27 3.89
N ARG A 82 -4.49 18.83 2.84
CA ARG A 82 -4.72 18.37 1.46
C ARG A 82 -4.25 16.94 1.25
N SER A 83 -3.09 16.56 1.80
CA SER A 83 -2.59 15.19 1.72
C SER A 83 -3.57 14.21 2.35
N PHE A 84 -4.07 14.49 3.56
CA PHE A 84 -5.07 13.66 4.22
C PHE A 84 -6.39 13.62 3.42
N ALA A 85 -6.86 14.74 2.90
CA ALA A 85 -8.09 14.81 2.10
C ALA A 85 -8.00 13.94 0.84
N ILE A 86 -6.86 13.97 0.13
CA ILE A 86 -6.62 13.11 -1.03
C ILE A 86 -6.63 11.64 -0.60
N THR A 87 -5.92 11.28 0.48
CA THR A 87 -5.88 9.89 0.97
C THR A 87 -7.28 9.38 1.36
N ILE A 88 -8.11 10.21 1.98
CA ILE A 88 -9.49 9.85 2.34
C ILE A 88 -10.35 9.66 1.07
N CYS A 89 -10.26 10.58 0.10
CA CYS A 89 -11.07 10.55 -1.12
C CYS A 89 -10.79 9.31 -1.98
N LEU A 90 -9.51 8.96 -2.16
CA LEU A 90 -9.08 7.79 -2.96
C LEU A 90 -9.53 6.43 -2.39
N GLN A 91 -10.12 6.40 -1.20
CA GLN A 91 -10.56 5.17 -0.53
C GLN A 91 -12.09 5.08 -0.37
N SER A 92 -12.82 6.17 -0.65
CA SER A 92 -14.27 6.23 -0.54
C SER A 92 -15.01 5.40 -1.61
N GLU A 93 -14.37 5.04 -2.72
CA GLU A 93 -15.00 4.23 -3.79
C GLU A 93 -15.28 2.77 -3.39
N HIS A 94 -14.64 2.26 -2.34
CA HIS A 94 -14.76 0.84 -1.92
C HIS A 94 -15.60 0.60 -0.66
N ILE A 95 -16.07 1.66 0.00
CA ILE A 95 -16.93 1.56 1.18
C ILE A 95 -18.38 1.83 0.75
N LYS A 96 -19.08 0.81 0.26
CA LYS A 96 -20.54 0.82 0.10
C LYS A 96 -21.21 0.70 1.47
N TYR A 97 -20.99 1.68 2.34
CA TYR A 97 -21.90 1.94 3.45
C TYR A 97 -22.56 3.29 3.18
N ASP A 98 -23.84 3.18 2.84
CA ASP A 98 -24.80 4.26 2.72
C ASP A 98 -24.77 5.13 3.99
N VAL A 99 -24.05 6.25 3.89
CA VAL A 99 -24.34 7.47 4.65
C VAL A 99 -24.19 8.64 3.69
N THR A 100 -25.34 9.03 3.19
CA THR A 100 -25.66 10.23 2.42
C THR A 100 -24.78 11.43 2.79
N GLY A 101 -24.27 12.14 1.78
CA GLY A 101 -24.07 13.59 1.89
C GLY A 101 -22.63 14.13 1.94
N CYS A 102 -21.67 13.59 1.20
CA CYS A 102 -20.51 14.38 0.81
C CYS A 102 -20.23 14.19 -0.68
N VAL A 103 -20.82 15.08 -1.47
CA VAL A 103 -20.38 15.37 -2.84
C VAL A 103 -19.08 16.16 -2.69
N CYS A 104 -17.99 15.62 -3.20
CA CYS A 104 -16.74 16.35 -3.39
C CYS A 104 -16.96 17.53 -4.35
#